data_AF-A0A5T0J8U4-F1
#
_entry.id   AF-A0A5T0J8U4-F1
#
_cell.length_a   1.000
_cell.length_b   1.000
_cell.length_c   1.000
_cell.angle_alpha   90.00
_cell.angle_beta   90.00
_cell.angle_gamma   90.00
#
_symmetry.space_group_name_H-M   'P 1'
#
loop_
_entity.id
_entity.type
_entity.pdbx_description
1 polymer ?
#
loop_
_entity_poly.entity_id
_entity_poly.type
_entity_poly.pdbx_seq_one_letter_code
_entity_poly.pdbx_strand_id
1 'polypeptide(L)' 'MINKIIYKCAKKYNSDLIFPLLENCYDYQEALKVKEYLSYKLGKVFIRAYKNWYKGGGIKLIFDIIKLKKNFKEKNKS' A
#
# COMPACT_ATOMS: atom_id res chain seq x y z
N MET A 1 -16.91 -2.20 -3.50
CA MET A 1 -18.14 -2.91 -3.92
C MET A 1 -17.85 -4.34 -4.36
N ILE A 2 -16.88 -4.56 -5.27
CA ILE A 2 -16.52 -5.88 -5.81
C ILE A 2 -16.09 -6.91 -4.74
N ASN A 3 -15.21 -6.55 -3.79
CA ASN A 3 -14.75 -7.47 -2.73
C ASN A 3 -15.88 -7.96 -1.82
N LYS A 4 -16.88 -7.12 -1.54
CA LYS A 4 -18.05 -7.51 -0.71
C LYS A 4 -18.96 -8.51 -1.45
N ILE A 5 -19.06 -8.39 -2.77
CA ILE A 5 -19.84 -9.32 -3.61
C ILE A 5 -19.13 -10.68 -3.67
N ILE A 6 -17.82 -10.70 -3.95
CA ILE A 6 -17.02 -11.93 -3.99
C ILE A 6 -17.07 -12.67 -2.65
N TYR A 7 -16.93 -11.95 -1.52
CA TYR A 7 -17.07 -12.52 -0.19
C TYR A 7 -18.45 -13.15 0.05
N LYS A 8 -19.52 -12.45 -0.32
CA LYS A 8 -20.89 -12.96 -0.17
C LYS A 8 -21.13 -14.23 -1.01
N CYS A 9 -20.57 -14.27 -2.22
CA CYS A 9 -20.63 -15.44 -3.08
C CYS A 9 -19.82 -16.61 -2.50
N ALA A 10 -18.57 -16.39 -2.09
CA ALA A 10 -17.74 -17.41 -1.45
C ALA A 10 -18.41 -17.97 -0.18
N LYS A 11 -19.08 -17.10 0.59
CA LYS A 11 -19.83 -17.49 1.78
C LYS A 11 -20.98 -18.45 1.56
N LYS A 12 -21.61 -18.36 0.40
CA LYS A 12 -22.70 -19.24 0.01
C LYS A 12 -22.23 -20.65 -0.38
N TYR A 13 -20.97 -20.80 -0.83
CA TYR A 13 -20.46 -22.07 -1.37
C TYR A 13 -19.69 -22.91 -0.36
N ASN A 14 -18.89 -22.31 0.54
CA ASN A 14 -18.17 -23.05 1.59
C ASN A 14 -18.02 -22.17 2.84
N SER A 15 -18.90 -22.34 3.85
CA SER A 15 -18.94 -21.50 5.07
C SER A 15 -17.68 -21.57 5.92
N ASP A 16 -17.00 -22.72 5.91
CA ASP A 16 -15.99 -23.04 6.93
C ASP A 16 -14.58 -22.58 6.54
N LEU A 17 -14.39 -22.15 5.28
CA LEU A 17 -13.12 -21.70 4.72
C LEU A 17 -13.02 -20.18 4.53
N ILE A 18 -14.00 -19.43 5.03
CA ILE A 18 -14.09 -18.00 4.76
C ILE A 18 -13.39 -17.23 5.85
N PHE A 19 -12.22 -16.73 5.50
CA PHE A 19 -11.56 -15.68 6.27
C PHE A 19 -12.46 -14.44 6.35
N PRO A 20 -12.48 -13.73 7.50
CA PRO A 20 -13.16 -12.46 7.59
C PRO A 20 -12.67 -11.52 6.47
N LEU A 21 -13.55 -10.63 6.00
CA LEU A 21 -13.14 -9.53 5.12
C LEU A 21 -11.93 -8.83 5.74
N LEU A 22 -10.95 -8.40 4.93
CA LEU A 22 -9.77 -7.70 5.43
C LEU A 22 -10.14 -6.54 6.37
N GLU A 23 -11.21 -5.81 6.05
CA GLU A 23 -11.74 -4.70 6.86
C GLU A 23 -12.19 -5.11 8.28
N ASN A 24 -12.54 -6.38 8.46
CA ASN A 24 -13.01 -6.97 9.72
C ASN A 24 -11.88 -7.67 10.49
N CYS A 25 -10.67 -7.74 9.94
CA CYS A 25 -9.52 -8.24 10.69
C CYS A 25 -9.19 -7.28 11.83
N TYR A 26 -8.89 -7.82 13.01
CA TYR A 26 -8.63 -7.03 14.22
C TYR A 26 -7.49 -6.01 14.04
N ASP A 27 -6.47 -6.39 13.27
CA ASP A 27 -5.27 -5.59 12.97
C ASP A 27 -5.42 -4.69 11.73
N TYR A 28 -6.59 -4.66 11.07
CA TYR A 28 -6.77 -3.94 9.81
C TYR A 28 -6.43 -2.45 9.93
N GLN A 29 -6.88 -1.81 11.01
CA GLN A 29 -6.58 -0.39 11.26
C GLN A 29 -5.08 -0.16 11.49
N GLU A 30 -4.40 -1.08 12.16
CA GLU A 30 -2.95 -1.06 12.39
C GLU A 30 -2.20 -1.20 11.04
N ALA A 31 -2.64 -2.14 10.20
CA ALA A 31 -2.09 -2.38 8.87
C ALA A 31 -2.27 -1.17 7.94
N LEU A 32 -3.31 -0.36 8.11
CA LEU A 32 -3.48 0.89 7.37
C LEU A 32 -2.41 1.92 7.73
N LYS A 33 -1.99 1.99 9.00
CA LYS A 33 -0.91 2.89 9.46
C LYS A 33 0.43 2.52 8.82
N VAL A 34 0.65 1.24 8.46
CA VAL A 34 1.86 0.78 7.74
C VAL A 34 2.10 1.59 6.46
N LYS A 35 1.04 2.08 5.81
CA LYS A 35 1.12 2.91 4.59
C LYS A 35 1.76 4.28 4.84
N GLU A 36 1.77 4.75 6.08
CA GLU A 36 2.37 6.02 6.45
C GLU A 36 3.89 5.96 6.60
N TYR A 37 4.44 4.77 6.89
CA TYR A 37 5.87 4.57 7.13
C TYR A 37 6.69 4.91 5.88
N LEU A 38 7.90 5.41 6.15
CA LEU A 38 8.83 5.82 5.09
C LEU A 38 9.22 4.64 4.20
N SER A 39 9.49 3.47 4.80
CA SER A 39 9.87 2.24 4.08
C SER A 39 8.79 1.81 3.07
N TYR A 40 7.52 1.82 3.48
CA TYR A 40 6.40 1.50 2.60
C TYR A 40 6.30 2.46 1.41
N LYS A 41 6.35 3.77 1.68
CA LYS A 41 6.30 4.79 0.62
C LYS A 41 7.50 4.69 -0.32
N LEU A 42 8.69 4.42 0.21
CA LEU A 42 9.91 4.22 -0.56
C LEU A 42 9.79 3.01 -1.50
N GLY A 43 9.33 1.86 -0.97
CA GLY A 43 9.08 0.66 -1.78
C GLY A 43 8.07 0.90 -2.90
N LYS A 44 7.00 1.67 -2.63
CA LYS A 44 6.01 2.05 -3.65
C LYS A 44 6.61 2.88 -4.78
N VAL A 45 7.48 3.85 -4.46
CA VAL A 45 8.20 4.66 -5.46
C VAL A 45 9.16 3.78 -6.27
N PHE A 46 9.90 2.88 -5.59
CA PHE A 46 10.82 1.94 -6.23
C PHE A 46 10.12 1.04 -7.24
N ILE A 47 9.00 0.39 -6.86
CA ILE A 47 8.22 -0.47 -7.77
C ILE A 47 7.73 0.32 -8.99
N ARG A 48 7.27 1.57 -8.79
CA ARG A 48 6.83 2.43 -9.90
C ARG A 48 7.98 2.79 -10.84
N ALA A 49 9.15 3.10 -10.29
CA ALA A 49 10.34 3.40 -11.07
C ALA A 49 10.80 2.18 -11.86
N TYR A 50 10.83 1.01 -11.22
CA TYR A 50 11.17 -0.26 -11.86
C TYR A 50 10.22 -0.59 -13.01
N LYS A 51 8.90 -0.41 -12.83
CA LYS A 51 7.92 -0.59 -13.92
C LYS A 51 8.10 0.37 -15.10
N ASN A 52 8.74 1.52 -14.88
CA ASN A 52 9.00 2.54 -15.90
C ASN A 52 10.50 2.72 -16.17
N TRP A 53 11.32 1.70 -15.88
CA TRP A 53 12.77 1.82 -15.94
C TRP A 53 13.24 2.25 -17.34
N TYR A 54 12.61 1.68 -18.38
CA TYR A 54 12.83 1.96 -19.80
C TYR A 54 12.42 3.37 -20.25
N LYS A 55 11.71 4.13 -19.42
CA LYS A 55 11.32 5.53 -19.67
C LYS A 55 12.14 6.53 -18.84
N GLY A 56 13.35 6.14 -18.42
CA GLY A 56 14.17 6.96 -17.53
C GLY A 56 13.71 6.90 -16.06
N GLY A 57 13.11 5.79 -15.64
CA GLY A 57 12.58 5.61 -14.29
C GLY A 57 13.62 5.81 -13.18
N GLY A 58 14.91 5.57 -13.45
CA GLY A 58 16.00 5.75 -12.48
C GLY A 58 16.26 7.22 -12.09
N ILE A 59 16.26 8.15 -13.04
CA ILE A 59 16.44 9.58 -12.75
C ILE A 59 15.23 10.09 -11.94
N LYS A 60 14.03 9.69 -12.35
CA LYS A 60 12.78 10.04 -11.66
C LYS A 60 12.73 9.49 -10.24
N LEU A 61 13.27 8.29 -10.01
CA LEU A 61 13.38 7.66 -8.70
C LEU A 61 14.20 8.53 -7.72
N ILE A 62 15.35 9.05 -8.16
CA ILE A 62 16.21 9.90 -7.32
C ILE A 62 15.46 11.15 -6.86
N PHE A 63 14.80 11.86 -7.79
CA PHE A 63 13.98 13.04 -7.47
C PHE A 63 12.83 12.70 -6.53
N ASP A 64 12.11 11.60 -6.77
CA ASP A 64 11.01 11.15 -5.91
C ASP A 64 11.49 10.82 -4.48
N ILE A 65 12.68 10.20 -4.33
CA ILE A 65 13.28 9.89 -3.01
C ILE A 65 13.67 11.18 -2.26
N ILE A 66 14.29 12.14 -2.95
CA ILE A 66 14.67 13.43 -2.35
C ILE A 66 13.41 14.16 -1.85
N LYS A 67 12.36 14.20 -2.68
CA LYS A 67 11.07 14.80 -2.32
C LYS A 67 10.42 14.08 -1.13
N LEU A 68 10.45 12.75 -1.13
CA LEU A 68 9.90 11.93 -0.05
C LEU A 68 10.62 12.22 1.28
N LYS A 69 11.96 12.31 1.28
CA LYS A 69 12.76 12.64 2.46
C LYS A 69 12.44 14.05 2.99
N LYS A 70 12.29 15.04 2.10
CA LYS A 70 11.92 16.42 2.47
C LYS A 70 10.56 16.46 3.16
N ASN A 71 9.54 15.87 2.54
CA ASN A 71 8.18 15.83 3.10
C ASN A 71 8.13 15.08 4.45
N PHE A 72 8.91 13.99 4.58
CA PHE A 72 8.98 13.25 5.83
C PHE A 72 9.63 14.10 6.94
N LYS A 73 10.70 14.85 6.63
CA LYS A 73 11.35 15.75 7.59
C LYS A 73 10.43 16.90 8.02
N GLU A 74 9.63 17.45 7.11
CA GLU A 74 8.64 18.49 7.40
C GLU A 74 7.51 17.97 8.30
N LYS A 75 6.96 16.78 8.01
CA LYS A 75 5.89 16.17 8.82
C LYS A 75 6.31 15.84 10.26
N ASN A 76 7.61 15.58 10.50
CA ASN A 76 8.14 15.32 11.85
C ASN A 76 8.61 16.60 12.58
N LYS A 77 8.46 17.77 11.96
CA LYS A 77 8.90 19.06 12.51
C LYS A 77 7.75 19.92 13.04
N SER A 78 6.51 19.60 12.63
CA SER A 78 5.26 20.16 13.17
C SER A 78 4.75 19.27 14.30
#